data_AF-A0A8H7EKL8-F1
#
_entry.id   AF-A0A8H7EKL8-F1
#
_cell.length_a   1.000
_cell.length_b   1.000
_cell.length_c   1.000
_cell.angle_alpha   90.00
_cell.angle_beta   90.00
_cell.angle_gamma   90.00
#
_symmetry.space_group_name_H-M   'P 1'
#
loop_
_entity.id
_entity.type
_entity.pdbx_description
1 polymer ?
#
loop_
_entity_poly.entity_id
_entity_poly.type
_entity_poly.pdbx_seq_one_letter_code
_entity_poly.pdbx_strand_id
1 'polypeptide(L)'
;MPCFKCASCRKHLNHIEVLDGLAAFIPPPPAPAPLPNTNSQPLVFEHHEALPDFLKQITEKINSQQQHLDEHDHLITENARLLQELNQAKSCIAELETIIEHQRNQLDLLPVPENPVHSPEDFPSLPDAVRAVPRVSDPARLQCRQESTARAFVLPSATQGFQYLYFPARAQIPTGQMRRRFRQLGIENSRILDIHYLDQQVIAILVHNDFAPELKTVLSKFGVNLYTDYDPLDPKHLKDPKYTNLTNTEREQRAYEHHHERMLVALNFLHHPVRSAVARDFHSKGWIDPDTLQRILAARADPITDILGMV
;
A
#
# COMPACT_ATOMS: atom_id res chain seq x y z
N MET A 1 6.15 -2.35 39.51
CA MET A 1 5.03 -2.57 40.46
C MET A 1 4.31 -1.25 40.68
N PRO A 2 2.98 -1.16 40.50
CA PRO A 2 2.26 0.09 40.70
C PRO A 2 2.17 0.43 42.19
N CYS A 3 2.64 1.62 42.60
CA CYS A 3 2.45 2.13 43.95
C CYS A 3 1.32 3.18 43.96
N PHE A 4 0.41 3.10 44.93
CA PHE A 4 -0.72 4.01 45.03
C PHE A 4 -0.45 5.04 46.14
N LYS A 5 -0.55 6.33 45.81
CA LYS A 5 -0.47 7.40 46.79
C LYS A 5 -1.87 7.81 47.23
N CYS A 6 -2.12 7.77 48.54
CA CYS A 6 -3.35 8.32 49.10
C CYS A 6 -3.34 9.86 49.01
N ALA A 7 -4.37 10.44 48.38
CA ALA A 7 -4.47 11.89 48.15
C ALA A 7 -4.65 12.72 49.45
N SER A 8 -5.19 12.12 50.51
CA SER A 8 -5.48 12.82 51.77
C SER A 8 -4.27 12.86 52.72
N CYS A 9 -3.50 11.77 52.84
CA CYS A 9 -2.38 11.67 53.78
C CYS A 9 -0.98 11.54 53.15
N ARG A 10 -0.89 11.56 51.81
CA ARG A 10 0.34 11.47 50.99
C ARG A 10 1.24 10.26 51.24
N LYS A 11 0.78 9.24 51.98
CA LYS A 11 1.50 7.98 52.15
C LYS A 11 1.38 7.10 50.91
N HIS A 12 2.45 6.36 50.63
CA HIS A 12 2.48 5.31 49.61
C HIS A 12 1.98 4.01 50.24
N LEU A 13 0.96 3.42 49.63
CA LEU A 13 0.35 2.17 50.08
C LEU A 13 0.60 1.09 49.03
N ASN A 14 0.92 -0.11 49.52
CA ASN A 14 1.04 -1.29 48.69
C ASN A 14 -0.35 -1.95 48.51
N HIS A 15 -0.54 -2.70 47.42
CA HIS A 15 -1.83 -3.28 47.02
C HIS A 15 -2.55 -4.08 48.13
N ILE A 16 -1.80 -4.68 49.07
CA ILE A 16 -2.35 -5.47 50.18
C ILE A 16 -3.04 -4.58 51.23
N GLU A 17 -2.53 -3.38 51.50
CA GLU A 17 -3.05 -2.50 52.55
C GLU A 17 -4.36 -1.80 52.15
N VAL A 18 -4.68 -1.78 50.86
CA VAL A 18 -5.93 -1.18 50.34
C VAL A 18 -7.13 -2.11 50.58
N LEU A 19 -6.92 -3.42 50.63
CA LEU A 19 -7.98 -4.41 50.83
C LEU A 19 -8.41 -4.52 52.30
N ASP A 20 -7.48 -4.40 53.25
CA ASP A 20 -7.79 -4.45 54.68
C ASP A 20 -8.55 -3.20 55.18
N GLY A 21 -8.38 -2.06 54.52
CA GLY A 21 -9.08 -0.81 54.89
C GLY A 21 -10.59 -0.79 54.56
N LEU A 22 -11.02 -1.60 53.59
CA LEU A 22 -12.43 -1.64 53.15
C LEU A 22 -13.30 -2.59 54.01
N ALA A 23 -12.69 -3.53 54.73
CA ALA A 23 -13.41 -4.46 55.60
C ALA A 23 -13.94 -3.82 56.90
N ALA A 24 -13.45 -2.65 57.29
CA ALA A 24 -13.78 -2.00 58.56
C ALA A 24 -15.06 -1.13 58.56
N PHE A 25 -15.77 -1.00 57.42
CA PHE A 25 -16.92 -0.09 57.27
C PHE A 25 -18.29 -0.77 57.11
N ILE A 26 -18.38 -2.09 57.33
CA ILE A 26 -19.67 -2.80 57.24
C ILE A 26 -20.27 -2.91 58.65
N PRO A 27 -21.41 -2.25 58.96
CA PRO A 27 -22.08 -2.44 60.23
C PRO A 27 -22.65 -3.87 60.34
N PRO A 28 -22.67 -4.48 61.54
CA PRO A 28 -23.20 -5.82 61.73
C PRO A 28 -24.71 -5.86 61.47
N PRO A 29 -25.26 -6.96 60.91
CA PRO A 29 -26.68 -7.08 60.62
C PRO A 29 -27.51 -7.15 61.90
N PRO A 30 -28.72 -6.56 61.93
CA PRO A 30 -29.61 -6.64 63.09
C PRO A 30 -30.10 -8.08 63.33
N ALA A 31 -30.27 -8.43 64.60
CA ALA A 31 -30.68 -9.76 65.06
C ALA A 31 -32.02 -10.21 64.46
N PRO A 32 -32.19 -11.50 64.13
CA PRO A 32 -33.39 -12.01 63.47
C PRO A 32 -34.59 -12.00 64.42
N ALA A 33 -35.70 -11.43 63.96
CA ALA A 33 -37.00 -11.53 64.63
C ALA A 33 -37.55 -12.97 64.57
N PRO A 34 -38.27 -13.45 65.60
CA PRO A 34 -38.78 -14.82 65.63
C PRO A 34 -39.90 -15.01 64.59
N LEU A 35 -39.74 -16.04 63.76
CA LEU A 35 -40.73 -16.47 62.76
C LEU A 35 -41.96 -17.10 63.44
N PRO A 36 -43.20 -16.74 63.02
CA PRO A 36 -44.37 -17.51 63.36
C PRO A 36 -44.47 -18.77 62.48
N ASN A 37 -44.95 -19.83 63.13
CA ASN A 37 -45.03 -21.20 62.68
C ASN A 37 -45.93 -21.44 61.44
N THR A 38 -45.43 -22.35 60.60
CA THR A 38 -46.14 -23.33 59.75
C THR A 38 -47.19 -22.86 58.75
N ASN A 39 -46.87 -23.03 57.46
CA ASN A 39 -47.64 -23.97 56.64
C ASN A 39 -46.72 -24.66 55.63
N SER A 40 -46.69 -26.00 55.69
CA SER A 40 -45.82 -26.85 54.88
C SER A 40 -46.32 -26.88 53.42
N GLN A 41 -45.77 -26.01 52.57
CA GLN A 41 -45.80 -26.23 51.12
C GLN A 41 -44.50 -26.93 50.70
N PRO A 42 -44.55 -28.02 49.91
CA PRO A 42 -43.36 -28.57 49.32
C PRO A 42 -42.72 -27.50 48.43
N LEU A 43 -41.41 -27.27 48.59
CA LEU A 43 -40.65 -26.44 47.65
C LEU A 43 -40.70 -27.11 46.28
N VAL A 44 -41.63 -26.65 45.44
CA VAL A 44 -41.63 -26.97 44.02
C VAL A 44 -40.43 -26.23 43.44
N PHE A 45 -39.35 -26.97 43.14
CA PHE A 45 -38.31 -26.47 42.25
C PHE A 45 -38.93 -26.36 40.85
N GLU A 46 -39.54 -25.21 40.56
CA GLU A 46 -39.83 -24.82 39.19
C GLU A 46 -38.48 -24.81 38.45
N HIS A 47 -38.28 -25.80 37.58
CA HIS A 47 -37.19 -25.79 36.63
C HIS A 47 -37.43 -24.59 35.72
N HIS A 48 -36.80 -23.45 36.03
CA HIS A 48 -36.66 -22.37 35.07
C HIS A 48 -35.78 -22.90 33.92
N GLU A 49 -36.41 -23.45 32.89
CA GLU A 49 -35.76 -23.95 31.67
C GLU A 49 -35.05 -22.85 30.87
N ALA A 50 -35.25 -21.58 31.22
CA ALA A 50 -34.63 -20.44 30.56
C ALA A 50 -33.54 -19.83 31.42
N LEU A 51 -32.28 -20.10 31.04
CA LEU A 51 -31.10 -19.42 31.54
C LEU A 51 -31.27 -17.90 31.31
N PRO A 52 -31.15 -17.04 32.36
CA PRO A 52 -31.25 -15.60 32.22
C PRO A 52 -30.36 -15.06 31.10
N ASP A 53 -30.86 -14.12 30.30
CA ASP A 53 -30.17 -13.65 29.09
C ASP A 53 -28.79 -13.05 29.37
N PHE A 54 -28.56 -12.48 30.56
CA PHE A 54 -27.25 -11.98 30.95
C PHE A 54 -26.19 -13.10 31.09
N LEU A 55 -26.58 -14.30 31.52
CA LEU A 55 -25.68 -15.44 31.62
C LEU A 55 -25.35 -16.04 30.25
N LYS A 56 -26.31 -15.98 29.30
CA LYS A 56 -26.04 -16.33 27.89
C LYS A 56 -25.01 -15.39 27.28
N GLN A 57 -25.18 -14.07 27.47
CA GLN A 57 -24.22 -13.06 27.02
C GLN A 57 -22.82 -13.25 27.64
N ILE A 58 -22.75 -13.61 28.93
CA ILE A 58 -21.46 -13.91 29.59
C ILE A 58 -20.81 -15.15 28.98
N THR A 59 -21.59 -16.21 28.71
CA THR A 59 -21.09 -17.45 28.12
C THR A 59 -20.57 -17.22 26.70
N GLU A 60 -21.31 -16.46 25.89
CA GLU A 60 -20.89 -16.05 24.54
C GLU A 60 -19.59 -15.24 24.57
N LYS A 61 -19.48 -14.30 25.52
CA LYS A 61 -18.27 -13.49 25.69
C LYS A 61 -17.07 -14.33 26.11
N ILE A 62 -17.24 -15.29 27.02
CA ILE A 62 -16.18 -16.22 27.43
C ILE A 62 -15.72 -17.08 26.25
N ASN A 63 -16.66 -17.62 25.47
CA ASN A 63 -16.34 -18.41 24.28
C ASN A 63 -15.58 -17.59 23.22
N SER A 64 -15.99 -16.34 22.99
CA SER A 64 -15.29 -15.42 22.09
C SER A 64 -13.87 -15.10 22.57
N GLN A 65 -13.68 -14.91 23.89
CA GLN A 65 -12.37 -14.68 24.46
C GLN A 65 -11.47 -15.92 24.36
N GLN A 66 -12.02 -17.11 24.57
CA GLN A 66 -11.29 -18.36 24.41
C GLN A 66 -10.79 -18.52 22.97
N GLN A 67 -11.66 -18.26 21.99
CA GLN A 67 -11.27 -18.31 20.58
C GLN A 67 -10.13 -17.34 20.24
N HIS A 68 -10.15 -16.13 20.82
CA HIS A 68 -9.08 -15.14 20.61
C HIS A 68 -7.76 -15.57 21.28
N LEU A 69 -7.81 -16.30 22.40
CA LEU A 69 -6.61 -16.87 23.03
C LEU A 69 -6.03 -18.00 22.17
N ASP A 70 -6.88 -18.89 21.65
CA ASP A 70 -6.46 -19.97 20.77
C ASP A 70 -5.80 -19.44 19.48
N GLU A 71 -6.34 -18.34 18.92
CA GLU A 71 -5.73 -17.64 17.78
C GLU A 71 -4.35 -17.06 18.14
N HIS A 72 -4.20 -16.47 19.32
CA HIS A 72 -2.93 -15.94 19.77
C HIS A 72 -1.86 -17.04 19.97
N ASP A 73 -2.25 -18.19 20.53
CA ASP A 73 -1.35 -19.34 20.67
C ASP A 73 -0.94 -19.93 19.32
N HIS A 74 -1.85 -19.93 18.35
CA HIS A 74 -1.54 -20.29 16.96
C HIS A 74 -0.49 -19.34 16.37
N LEU A 75 -0.67 -18.02 16.52
CA LEU A 75 0.27 -17.01 16.03
C LEU A 75 1.64 -17.10 16.72
N ILE A 76 1.70 -17.42 18.02
CA ILE A 76 2.98 -17.67 18.72
C ILE A 76 3.71 -18.85 18.07
N THR A 77 2.97 -19.95 17.82
CA THR A 77 3.54 -21.15 17.22
C THR A 77 4.05 -20.88 15.80
N GLU A 78 3.29 -20.13 15.01
CA GLU A 78 3.70 -19.75 13.66
C GLU A 78 4.91 -18.82 13.67
N ASN A 79 4.96 -17.82 14.56
CA ASN A 79 6.14 -16.96 14.70
C ASN A 79 7.39 -17.75 15.10
N ALA A 80 7.27 -18.74 15.99
CA ALA A 80 8.38 -19.62 16.33
C ALA A 80 8.90 -20.40 15.11
N ARG A 81 7.99 -20.92 14.27
CA ARG A 81 8.34 -21.59 13.01
C ARG A 81 9.04 -20.64 12.03
N LEU A 82 8.50 -19.45 11.82
CA LEU A 82 9.09 -18.46 10.92
C LEU A 82 10.48 -18.03 11.37
N LEU A 83 10.71 -17.88 12.68
CA LEU A 83 12.04 -17.61 13.23
C LEU A 83 13.03 -18.76 12.97
N GLN A 84 12.57 -20.01 13.04
CA GLN A 84 13.38 -21.17 12.71
C GLN A 84 13.76 -21.19 11.23
N GLU A 85 12.79 -20.97 10.32
CA GLU A 85 13.04 -20.89 8.87
C GLU A 85 14.00 -19.76 8.51
N LEU A 86 13.86 -18.59 9.16
CA LEU A 86 14.75 -17.46 8.99
C LEU A 86 16.18 -17.79 9.41
N ASN A 87 16.36 -18.43 10.57
CA ASN A 87 17.67 -18.86 11.05
C ASN A 87 18.30 -19.91 10.12
N GLN A 88 17.51 -20.85 9.61
CA GLN A 88 17.99 -21.82 8.64
C GLN A 88 18.45 -21.15 7.33
N ALA A 89 17.65 -20.22 6.80
CA ALA A 89 18.01 -19.48 5.59
C ALA A 89 19.30 -18.65 5.78
N LYS A 90 19.47 -18.01 6.94
CA LYS A 90 20.71 -17.29 7.28
C LYS A 90 21.93 -18.22 7.30
N SER A 91 21.81 -19.42 7.87
CA SER A 91 22.91 -20.39 7.88
C SER A 91 23.26 -20.87 6.46
N CYS A 92 22.26 -21.16 5.61
CA CYS A 92 22.52 -21.54 4.22
C CYS A 92 23.21 -20.42 3.42
N ILE A 93 22.82 -19.16 3.64
CA ILE A 93 23.47 -18.02 2.99
C ILE A 93 24.93 -17.92 3.43
N ALA A 94 25.22 -18.02 4.73
CA ALA A 94 26.58 -17.99 5.23
C ALA A 94 27.44 -19.13 4.63
N GLU A 95 26.89 -20.33 4.50
CA GLU A 95 27.58 -21.46 3.87
C GLU A 95 27.89 -21.17 2.38
N LEU A 96 26.92 -20.68 1.62
CA LEU A 96 27.11 -20.32 0.21
C LEU A 96 28.13 -19.19 0.04
N GLU A 97 28.12 -18.19 0.92
CA GLU A 97 29.13 -17.12 0.94
C GLU A 97 30.53 -17.68 1.15
N THR A 98 30.72 -18.65 2.06
CA THR A 98 32.04 -19.29 2.24
C THR A 98 32.49 -20.09 1.02
N ILE A 99 31.56 -20.74 0.30
CA ILE A 99 31.85 -21.49 -0.92
C ILE A 99 32.30 -20.54 -2.04
N ILE A 100 31.61 -19.41 -2.20
CA ILE A 100 31.94 -18.38 -3.18
C ILE A 100 33.33 -17.79 -2.89
N GLU A 101 33.61 -17.48 -1.62
CA GLU A 101 34.91 -16.93 -1.20
C GLU A 101 36.05 -17.94 -1.43
N HIS A 102 35.80 -19.22 -1.18
CA HIS A 102 36.77 -20.28 -1.46
C HIS A 102 37.04 -20.45 -2.97
N GLN A 103 36.00 -20.39 -3.81
CA GLN A 103 36.16 -20.44 -5.27
C GLN A 103 36.92 -19.22 -5.82
N ARG A 104 36.67 -18.03 -5.26
CA ARG A 104 37.38 -16.81 -5.64
C ARG A 104 38.88 -16.90 -5.33
N ASN A 105 39.23 -17.38 -4.13
CA ASN A 105 40.63 -17.58 -3.74
C ASN A 105 41.35 -18.67 -4.57
N GLN A 106 40.62 -19.66 -5.13
CA GLN A 106 41.21 -20.64 -6.05
C GLN A 106 41.52 -20.04 -7.45
N LEU A 107 40.75 -19.05 -7.91
CA LEU A 107 40.98 -18.37 -9.19
C LEU A 107 42.17 -17.38 -9.15
N ASP A 108 42.50 -16.82 -7.98
CA ASP A 108 43.63 -15.90 -7.79
C ASP A 108 45.00 -16.60 -7.66
N LEU A 109 45.06 -17.94 -7.61
CA LEU A 109 46.30 -18.72 -7.47
C LEU A 109 46.87 -19.26 -8.79
N LEU A 110 46.27 -18.94 -9.95
CA LEU A 110 46.84 -19.32 -11.25
C LEU A 110 47.96 -18.33 -11.64
N PRO A 111 49.21 -18.80 -11.82
CA PRO A 111 50.31 -17.93 -12.20
C PRO A 111 50.14 -17.47 -13.65
N VAL A 112 50.10 -16.15 -13.86
CA VAL A 112 50.16 -15.53 -15.19
C VAL A 112 51.56 -15.80 -15.78
N PRO A 113 51.71 -16.49 -16.92
CA PRO A 113 52.99 -16.58 -17.59
C PRO A 113 53.25 -15.30 -18.39
N GLU A 114 54.41 -14.71 -18.18
CA GLU A 114 54.94 -13.61 -18.99
C GLU A 114 55.20 -14.03 -20.45
N ASN A 115 54.84 -13.12 -21.35
CA ASN A 115 54.94 -13.03 -22.83
C ASN A 115 56.06 -13.81 -23.54
N PRO A 116 55.92 -14.08 -24.87
CA PRO A 116 56.57 -13.17 -25.81
C PRO A 116 55.81 -12.86 -27.13
N VAL A 117 56.11 -11.67 -27.62
CA VAL A 117 55.77 -11.08 -28.92
C VAL A 117 56.14 -11.99 -30.09
N HIS A 118 55.20 -12.26 -31.01
CA HIS A 118 55.51 -12.67 -32.38
C HIS A 118 54.53 -12.06 -33.39
N SER A 119 55.11 -11.53 -34.47
CA SER A 119 54.51 -10.86 -35.64
C SER A 119 53.63 -11.77 -36.52
N PRO A 120 52.85 -11.21 -37.48
CA PRO A 120 51.56 -11.73 -37.91
C PRO A 120 51.64 -12.61 -39.15
N GLU A 121 51.27 -13.88 -39.05
CA GLU A 121 51.01 -14.74 -40.22
C GLU A 121 49.74 -15.57 -39.96
N ASP A 122 48.76 -15.35 -40.84
CA ASP A 122 47.66 -16.22 -41.26
C ASP A 122 46.81 -16.99 -40.23
N PHE A 123 45.65 -16.41 -39.92
CA PHE A 123 44.45 -17.17 -39.56
C PHE A 123 43.26 -16.77 -40.45
N PRO A 124 42.47 -17.74 -40.94
CA PRO A 124 41.38 -17.49 -41.88
C PRO A 124 40.20 -16.79 -41.21
N SER A 125 39.68 -15.78 -41.90
CA SER A 125 38.55 -14.94 -41.51
C SER A 125 37.27 -15.76 -41.31
N LEU A 126 36.68 -15.69 -40.12
CA LEU A 126 35.28 -16.05 -39.88
C LEU A 126 34.37 -14.82 -40.13
N PRO A 127 33.13 -15.01 -40.62
CA PRO A 127 32.32 -13.95 -41.19
C PRO A 127 31.81 -12.93 -40.16
N ASP A 128 31.70 -11.68 -40.62
CA ASP A 128 31.12 -10.53 -39.94
C ASP A 128 29.69 -10.80 -39.41
N ALA A 129 29.60 -11.35 -38.19
CA ALA A 129 28.36 -11.40 -37.42
C ALA A 129 28.44 -10.36 -36.29
N VAL A 130 28.05 -9.13 -36.65
CA VAL A 130 27.48 -8.09 -35.77
C VAL A 130 28.22 -7.91 -34.45
N ARG A 131 29.32 -7.16 -34.50
CA ARG A 131 29.85 -6.43 -33.34
C ARG A 131 28.76 -5.47 -32.86
N ALA A 132 27.98 -5.88 -31.88
CA ALA A 132 27.08 -4.99 -31.16
C ALA A 132 27.95 -3.95 -30.44
N VAL A 133 28.12 -2.79 -31.09
CA VAL A 133 28.74 -1.62 -30.47
C VAL A 133 27.95 -1.32 -29.19
N PRO A 134 28.58 -1.26 -28.01
CA PRO A 134 27.90 -0.79 -26.82
C PRO A 134 27.42 0.62 -27.12
N ARG A 135 26.11 0.83 -27.23
CA ARG A 135 25.56 2.18 -27.35
C ARG A 135 26.04 2.95 -26.13
N VAL A 136 26.94 3.93 -26.34
CA VAL A 136 27.30 4.91 -25.32
C VAL A 136 25.99 5.45 -24.78
N SER A 137 25.72 5.10 -23.52
CA SER A 137 24.46 5.47 -22.88
C SER A 137 24.49 6.97 -22.70
N ASP A 138 23.55 7.67 -23.34
CA ASP A 138 23.34 9.10 -23.17
C ASP A 138 23.37 9.45 -21.67
N PRO A 139 24.29 10.32 -21.20
CA PRO A 139 24.52 10.57 -19.77
C PRO A 139 23.24 11.00 -19.05
N ALA A 140 22.32 11.69 -19.74
CA ALA A 140 21.03 12.06 -19.18
C ALA A 140 20.13 10.83 -18.89
N ARG A 141 20.19 9.80 -19.73
CA ARG A 141 19.44 8.54 -19.51
C ARG A 141 20.02 7.73 -18.37
N LEU A 142 21.34 7.79 -18.19
CA LEU A 142 22.00 7.16 -17.04
C LEU A 142 21.58 7.83 -15.73
N GLN A 143 21.59 9.17 -15.67
CA GLN A 143 21.11 9.92 -14.51
C GLN A 143 19.64 9.61 -14.18
N CYS A 144 18.74 9.64 -15.18
CA CYS A 144 17.33 9.26 -15.01
C CYS A 144 17.16 7.87 -14.37
N ARG A 145 17.95 6.90 -14.85
CA ARG A 145 17.93 5.53 -14.34
C ARG A 145 18.46 5.46 -12.91
N GLN A 146 19.57 6.13 -12.63
CA GLN A 146 20.17 6.22 -11.30
C GLN A 146 19.20 6.85 -10.29
N GLU A 147 18.55 7.95 -10.65
CA GLU A 147 17.55 8.60 -9.80
C GLU A 147 16.35 7.69 -9.53
N SER A 148 15.87 6.98 -10.55
CA SER A 148 14.77 6.03 -10.39
C SER A 148 15.13 4.85 -9.48
N THR A 149 16.35 4.32 -9.60
CA THR A 149 16.84 3.24 -8.73
C THR A 149 17.11 3.74 -7.32
N ALA A 150 17.66 4.95 -7.14
CA ALA A 150 17.92 5.54 -5.83
C ALA A 150 16.62 5.69 -5.01
N ARG A 151 15.49 6.02 -5.66
CA ARG A 151 14.16 6.11 -5.01
C ARG A 151 13.72 4.79 -4.35
N ALA A 152 14.20 3.63 -4.80
CA ALA A 152 13.87 2.36 -4.14
C ALA A 152 14.50 2.24 -2.74
N PHE A 153 15.52 3.04 -2.45
CA PHE A 153 16.24 3.07 -1.17
C PHE A 153 15.88 4.29 -0.31
N VAL A 154 14.99 5.16 -0.78
CA VAL A 154 14.49 6.31 -0.03
C VAL A 154 13.23 5.89 0.73
N LEU A 155 13.12 6.35 1.97
CA LEU A 155 11.93 6.11 2.78
C LEU A 155 10.69 6.69 2.05
N PRO A 156 9.57 5.94 1.96
CA PRO A 156 8.37 6.46 1.33
C PRO A 156 7.95 7.79 1.94
N SER A 157 7.64 8.76 1.09
CA SER A 157 7.14 10.07 1.51
C SER A 157 5.88 9.92 2.35
N ALA A 158 5.73 10.78 3.37
CA ALA A 158 4.53 10.82 4.21
C ALA A 158 3.25 11.10 3.38
N THR A 159 3.39 11.76 2.23
CA THR A 159 2.31 12.01 1.26
C THR A 159 2.34 11.00 0.13
N GLN A 160 2.50 9.72 0.45
CA GLN A 160 2.44 8.65 -0.55
C GLN A 160 1.08 8.67 -1.26
N GLY A 161 1.11 8.69 -2.59
CA GLY A 161 -0.09 8.77 -3.40
C GLY A 161 0.15 9.38 -4.76
N PHE A 162 -0.94 9.57 -5.48
CA PHE A 162 -0.91 10.09 -6.84
C PHE A 162 -1.85 11.27 -6.95
N GLN A 163 -1.60 12.16 -7.90
CA GLN A 163 -2.54 13.25 -8.18
C GLN A 163 -2.60 13.56 -9.65
N TYR A 164 -3.78 13.98 -10.08
CA TYR A 164 -3.97 14.58 -11.39
C TYR A 164 -3.65 16.07 -11.34
N LEU A 165 -2.78 16.51 -12.23
CA LEU A 165 -2.55 17.93 -12.47
C LEU A 165 -3.32 18.36 -13.71
N TYR A 166 -4.13 19.39 -13.57
CA TYR A 166 -4.99 19.92 -14.63
C TYR A 166 -4.40 21.21 -15.18
N PHE A 167 -4.39 21.37 -16.50
CA PHE A 167 -3.92 22.60 -17.13
C PHE A 167 -4.54 22.82 -18.51
N PRO A 168 -4.50 24.08 -19.01
CA PRO A 168 -5.07 24.40 -20.30
C PRO A 168 -4.33 23.70 -21.44
N ALA A 169 -5.10 23.07 -22.32
CA ALA A 169 -4.66 22.57 -23.61
C ALA A 169 -5.22 23.47 -24.72
N ARG A 170 -4.38 23.85 -25.69
CA ARG A 170 -4.84 24.61 -26.86
C ARG A 170 -5.59 23.73 -27.87
N ALA A 171 -5.21 22.47 -27.95
CA ALA A 171 -5.78 21.48 -28.83
C ALA A 171 -5.53 20.09 -28.27
N GLN A 172 -6.44 19.17 -28.53
CA GLN A 172 -6.22 17.76 -28.28
C GLN A 172 -5.20 17.23 -29.28
N ILE A 173 -4.13 16.63 -28.76
CA ILE A 173 -3.12 15.96 -29.57
C ILE A 173 -2.98 14.51 -29.09
N PRO A 174 -2.59 13.57 -29.96
CA PRO A 174 -2.37 12.19 -29.55
C PRO A 174 -1.41 12.10 -28.36
N THR A 175 -1.68 11.22 -27.41
CA THR A 175 -0.89 11.05 -26.18
C THR A 175 0.61 10.89 -26.45
N GLY A 176 0.98 10.18 -27.53
CA GLY A 176 2.37 10.04 -27.95
C GLY A 176 3.04 11.37 -28.33
N GLN A 177 2.31 12.28 -28.99
CA GLN A 177 2.81 13.62 -29.29
C GLN A 177 2.92 14.47 -28.03
N MET A 178 1.95 14.36 -27.12
CA MET A 178 1.99 15.07 -25.84
C MET A 178 3.20 14.65 -25.00
N ARG A 179 3.47 13.34 -24.92
CA ARG A 179 4.70 12.80 -24.29
C ARG A 179 5.99 13.29 -24.96
N ARG A 180 5.99 13.55 -26.27
CA ARG A 180 7.16 14.16 -26.95
C ARG A 180 7.34 15.62 -26.53
N ARG A 181 6.25 16.39 -26.39
CA ARG A 181 6.31 17.78 -25.92
C ARG A 181 6.81 17.88 -24.47
N PHE A 182 6.36 17.01 -23.58
CA PHE A 182 6.91 16.98 -22.20
C PHE A 182 8.39 16.70 -22.18
N ARG A 183 8.86 15.75 -22.99
CA ARG A 183 10.30 15.48 -23.12
C ARG A 183 11.08 16.70 -23.62
N GLN A 184 10.53 17.47 -24.55
CA GLN A 184 11.15 18.71 -25.04
C GLN A 184 11.23 19.80 -23.96
N LEU A 185 10.31 19.77 -22.98
CA LEU A 185 10.33 20.64 -21.80
C LEU A 185 11.26 20.11 -20.69
N GLY A 186 11.99 19.01 -20.93
CA GLY A 186 12.86 18.38 -19.93
C GLY A 186 12.14 17.49 -18.92
N ILE A 187 10.87 17.16 -19.15
CA ILE A 187 10.09 16.29 -18.27
C ILE A 187 10.25 14.84 -18.72
N GLU A 188 10.62 13.98 -17.78
CA GLU A 188 10.81 12.55 -18.04
C GLU A 188 9.47 11.83 -18.19
N ASN A 189 9.32 11.10 -19.30
CA ASN A 189 8.09 10.34 -19.58
C ASN A 189 7.83 9.20 -18.58
N SER A 190 8.87 8.67 -17.95
CA SER A 190 8.78 7.61 -16.92
C SER A 190 8.03 8.08 -15.66
N ARG A 191 8.04 9.39 -15.39
CA ARG A 191 7.37 10.00 -14.23
C ARG A 191 5.90 10.35 -14.51
N ILE A 192 5.50 10.35 -15.77
CA ILE A 192 4.12 10.59 -16.20
C ILE A 192 3.40 9.25 -16.36
N LEU A 193 2.48 8.96 -15.44
CA LEU A 193 1.79 7.68 -15.37
C LEU A 193 0.68 7.59 -16.42
N ASP A 194 -0.19 8.59 -16.46
CA ASP A 194 -1.33 8.66 -17.37
C ASP A 194 -1.50 10.09 -17.92
N ILE A 195 -2.09 10.20 -19.11
CA ILE A 195 -2.45 11.46 -19.76
C ILE A 195 -3.84 11.27 -20.37
N HIS A 196 -4.80 12.07 -19.92
CA HIS A 196 -6.14 12.08 -20.51
C HIS A 196 -6.65 13.51 -20.72
N TYR A 197 -7.58 13.65 -21.65
CA TYR A 197 -8.27 14.91 -21.94
C TYR A 197 -9.68 14.85 -21.37
N LEU A 198 -10.02 15.79 -20.48
CA LEU A 198 -11.38 15.85 -19.92
C LEU A 198 -12.35 16.55 -20.87
N ASP A 199 -11.85 17.61 -21.51
CA ASP A 199 -12.56 18.45 -22.47
C ASP A 199 -11.58 18.87 -23.58
N GLN A 200 -12.03 19.65 -24.56
CA GLN A 200 -11.19 20.18 -25.65
C GLN A 200 -10.04 21.06 -25.14
N GLN A 201 -10.21 21.66 -23.95
CA GLN A 201 -9.32 22.69 -23.42
C GLN A 201 -8.60 22.29 -22.14
N VAL A 202 -8.84 21.10 -21.59
CA VAL A 202 -8.24 20.67 -20.31
C VAL A 202 -7.60 19.31 -20.47
N ILE A 203 -6.32 19.25 -20.13
CA ILE A 203 -5.54 18.03 -20.03
C ILE A 203 -5.29 17.73 -18.55
N ALA A 204 -5.37 16.45 -18.21
CA ALA A 204 -4.98 15.92 -16.92
C ALA A 204 -3.81 14.95 -17.06
N ILE A 205 -2.88 15.06 -16.12
CA ILE A 205 -1.71 14.19 -16.05
C ILE A 205 -1.62 13.59 -14.67
N LEU A 206 -1.53 12.26 -14.63
CA LEU A 206 -1.30 11.52 -13.40
C LEU A 206 0.18 11.46 -13.09
N VAL A 207 0.55 11.91 -11.89
CA VAL A 207 1.92 11.85 -11.38
C VAL A 207 1.94 11.40 -9.92
N HIS A 208 3.10 10.91 -9.48
CA HIS A 208 3.35 10.69 -8.06
C HIS A 208 3.44 12.04 -7.31
N ASN A 209 2.95 12.08 -6.07
CA ASN A 209 2.93 13.30 -5.26
C ASN A 209 4.32 13.94 -5.10
N ASP A 210 5.37 13.14 -4.90
CA ASP A 210 6.75 13.64 -4.77
C ASP A 210 7.28 14.33 -6.03
N PHE A 211 6.76 13.96 -7.22
CA PHE A 211 7.17 14.57 -8.48
C PHE A 211 6.35 15.80 -8.84
N ALA A 212 5.14 15.92 -8.30
CA ALA A 212 4.26 17.04 -8.62
C ALA A 212 4.87 18.43 -8.36
N PRO A 213 5.55 18.73 -7.22
CA PRO A 213 6.12 20.08 -7.03
C PRO A 213 7.21 20.40 -8.06
N GLU A 214 8.01 19.41 -8.45
CA GLU A 214 9.02 19.53 -9.51
C GLU A 214 8.35 19.86 -10.85
N LEU A 215 7.31 19.08 -11.22
CA LEU A 215 6.55 19.30 -12.45
C LEU A 215 5.87 20.68 -12.48
N LYS A 216 5.25 21.10 -11.37
CA LYS A 216 4.65 22.43 -11.21
C LYS A 216 5.69 23.53 -11.47
N THR A 217 6.89 23.36 -10.93
CA THR A 217 7.99 24.31 -11.10
C THR A 217 8.45 24.39 -12.56
N VAL A 218 8.64 23.23 -13.22
CA VAL A 218 9.03 23.19 -14.63
C VAL A 218 7.99 23.85 -15.52
N LEU A 219 6.70 23.54 -15.33
CA LEU A 219 5.62 24.12 -16.12
C LEU A 219 5.48 25.63 -15.89
N SER A 220 5.65 26.09 -14.65
CA SER A 220 5.61 27.52 -14.31
C SER A 220 6.74 28.32 -14.98
N LYS A 221 7.94 27.73 -15.12
CA LYS A 221 9.06 28.38 -15.84
C LYS A 221 8.72 28.70 -17.30
N PHE A 222 7.83 27.93 -17.91
CA PHE A 222 7.37 28.13 -19.29
C PHE A 222 6.01 28.87 -19.37
N GLY A 223 5.52 29.43 -18.26
CA GLY A 223 4.28 30.20 -18.22
C GLY A 223 3.01 29.36 -18.33
N VAL A 224 3.08 28.05 -18.04
CA VAL A 224 1.90 27.19 -18.01
C VAL A 224 1.25 27.27 -16.63
N ASN A 225 0.10 27.94 -16.56
CA ASN A 225 -0.69 28.04 -15.33
C ASN A 225 -1.53 26.78 -15.14
N LEU A 226 -1.32 26.07 -14.04
CA LEU A 226 -2.12 24.92 -13.66
C LEU A 226 -3.42 25.36 -12.99
N TYR A 227 -4.48 24.58 -13.15
CA TYR A 227 -5.70 24.76 -12.37
C TYR A 227 -5.52 24.14 -10.99
N THR A 228 -5.63 24.96 -9.93
CA THR A 228 -5.50 24.52 -8.54
C THR A 228 -6.76 23.86 -8.01
N ASP A 229 -7.92 24.35 -8.45
CA ASP A 229 -9.23 23.98 -7.88
C ASP A 229 -10.16 23.34 -8.93
N TYR A 230 -9.58 22.59 -9.86
CA TYR A 230 -10.35 21.90 -10.89
C TYR A 230 -10.97 20.63 -10.30
N ASP A 231 -12.30 20.63 -10.15
CA ASP A 231 -13.06 19.46 -9.74
C ASP A 231 -13.57 18.67 -10.97
N PRO A 232 -13.03 17.47 -11.28
CA PRO A 232 -13.49 16.68 -12.42
C PRO A 232 -14.95 16.20 -12.31
N LEU A 233 -15.56 16.26 -11.11
CA LEU A 233 -16.93 15.86 -10.85
C LEU A 233 -17.93 17.03 -10.98
N ASP A 234 -17.47 18.27 -11.12
CA ASP A 234 -18.35 19.43 -11.23
C ASP A 234 -19.21 19.35 -12.51
N PRO A 235 -20.55 19.43 -12.41
CA PRO A 235 -21.46 19.35 -13.55
C PRO A 235 -21.20 20.45 -14.61
N LYS A 236 -20.53 21.55 -14.25
CA LYS A 236 -20.14 22.63 -15.17
C LYS A 236 -19.16 22.17 -16.25
N HIS A 237 -18.38 21.12 -16.00
CA HIS A 237 -17.43 20.60 -16.97
C HIS A 237 -18.09 19.74 -18.07
N LEU A 238 -19.36 19.36 -17.87
CA LEU A 238 -20.14 18.62 -18.86
C LEU A 238 -20.75 19.58 -19.90
N LYS A 239 -19.97 19.87 -20.96
CA LYS A 239 -20.33 20.83 -22.03
C LYS A 239 -20.99 20.22 -23.26
N ASP A 240 -21.12 18.90 -23.32
CA ASP A 240 -21.73 18.23 -24.47
C ASP A 240 -23.23 18.62 -24.57
N PRO A 241 -23.69 19.12 -25.75
CA PRO A 241 -25.09 19.46 -25.98
C PRO A 241 -26.09 18.39 -25.57
N LYS A 242 -25.71 17.11 -25.59
CA LYS A 242 -26.54 15.99 -25.15
C LYS A 242 -27.05 16.11 -23.71
N TYR A 243 -26.31 16.78 -22.84
CA TYR A 243 -26.64 16.89 -21.41
C TYR A 243 -27.26 18.24 -21.01
N THR A 244 -27.55 19.11 -21.99
CA THR A 244 -28.11 20.45 -21.74
C THR A 244 -29.48 20.44 -21.09
N ASN A 245 -30.28 19.40 -21.37
CA ASN A 245 -31.65 19.26 -20.85
C ASN A 245 -31.72 18.51 -19.51
N LEU A 246 -30.58 18.02 -18.99
CA LEU A 246 -30.54 17.30 -17.73
C LEU A 246 -30.54 18.25 -16.54
N THR A 247 -31.12 17.81 -15.43
CA THR A 247 -31.04 18.49 -14.14
C THR A 247 -29.59 18.50 -13.62
N ASN A 248 -29.25 19.41 -12.71
CA ASN A 248 -27.90 19.48 -12.15
C ASN A 248 -27.49 18.17 -11.45
N THR A 249 -28.42 17.51 -10.76
CA THR A 249 -28.18 16.21 -10.09
C THR A 249 -27.90 15.09 -11.09
N GLU A 250 -28.64 15.05 -12.21
CA GLU A 250 -28.37 14.09 -13.27
C GLU A 250 -27.02 14.39 -13.95
N ARG A 251 -26.67 15.66 -14.11
CA ARG A 251 -25.37 16.06 -14.67
C ARG A 251 -24.20 15.71 -13.76
N GLU A 252 -24.35 15.85 -12.44
CA GLU A 252 -23.38 15.39 -11.44
C GLU A 252 -23.17 13.88 -11.54
N GLN A 253 -24.26 13.11 -11.59
CA GLN A 253 -24.21 11.66 -11.76
C GLN A 253 -23.49 11.27 -13.07
N ARG A 254 -23.79 11.96 -14.18
CA ARG A 254 -23.08 11.73 -15.46
C ARG A 254 -21.60 12.11 -15.39
N ALA A 255 -21.25 13.20 -14.71
CA ALA A 255 -19.87 13.60 -14.54
C ALA A 255 -19.08 12.54 -13.74
N TYR A 256 -19.70 12.00 -12.69
CA TYR A 256 -19.15 10.87 -11.93
C TYR A 256 -18.96 9.63 -12.80
N GLU A 257 -19.98 9.20 -13.56
CA GLU A 257 -19.89 8.06 -14.49
C GLU A 257 -18.71 8.21 -15.47
N HIS A 258 -18.61 9.37 -16.13
CA HIS A 258 -17.52 9.65 -17.07
C HIS A 258 -16.15 9.68 -16.39
N HIS A 259 -16.07 10.21 -15.17
CA HIS A 259 -14.82 10.24 -14.41
C HIS A 259 -14.41 8.82 -14.02
N HIS A 260 -15.34 8.02 -13.49
CA HIS A 260 -15.13 6.63 -13.12
C HIS A 260 -14.62 5.81 -14.32
N GLU A 261 -15.31 5.87 -15.47
CA GLU A 261 -14.89 5.17 -16.70
C GLU A 261 -13.46 5.55 -17.11
N ARG A 262 -13.11 6.85 -17.04
CA ARG A 262 -11.74 7.31 -17.34
C ARG A 262 -10.72 6.73 -16.37
N MET A 263 -11.04 6.62 -15.08
CA MET A 263 -10.15 6.00 -14.09
C MET A 263 -9.92 4.52 -14.38
N LEU A 264 -10.95 3.78 -14.80
CA LEU A 264 -10.80 2.39 -15.24
C LEU A 264 -9.89 2.27 -16.46
N VAL A 265 -10.09 3.13 -17.45
CA VAL A 265 -9.26 3.17 -18.66
C VAL A 265 -7.81 3.48 -18.31
N ALA A 266 -7.57 4.47 -17.45
CA ALA A 266 -6.23 4.81 -16.98
C ALA A 266 -5.56 3.59 -16.30
N LEU A 267 -6.28 2.91 -15.40
CA LEU A 267 -5.76 1.72 -14.71
C LEU A 267 -5.40 0.59 -15.68
N ASN A 268 -6.18 0.38 -16.75
CA ASN A 268 -5.87 -0.63 -17.78
C ASN A 268 -4.56 -0.37 -18.52
N PHE A 269 -4.20 0.91 -18.75
CA PHE A 269 -2.95 1.26 -19.44
C PHE A 269 -1.73 1.33 -18.53
N LEU A 270 -1.91 1.40 -17.21
CA LEU A 270 -0.79 1.43 -16.27
C LEU A 270 -0.10 0.07 -16.16
N HIS A 271 1.23 0.09 -16.04
CA HIS A 271 2.05 -1.10 -15.83
C HIS A 271 1.74 -1.76 -14.47
N HIS A 272 1.78 -3.09 -14.41
CA HIS A 272 1.22 -3.90 -13.33
C HIS A 272 1.62 -3.48 -11.88
N PRO A 273 2.89 -3.23 -11.55
CA PRO A 273 3.30 -2.82 -10.20
C PRO A 273 2.75 -1.45 -9.79
N VAL A 274 2.67 -0.52 -10.74
CA VAL A 274 2.17 0.84 -10.51
C VAL A 274 0.64 0.84 -10.44
N ARG A 275 -0.01 0.05 -11.30
CA ARG A 275 -1.46 -0.12 -11.36
C ARG A 275 -2.07 -0.43 -10.00
N SER A 276 -1.48 -1.36 -9.24
CA SER A 276 -1.98 -1.73 -7.90
C SER A 276 -1.86 -0.59 -6.87
N ALA A 277 -0.80 0.22 -6.95
CA ALA A 277 -0.63 1.36 -6.06
C ALA A 277 -1.62 2.48 -6.40
N VAL A 278 -1.79 2.79 -7.69
CA VAL A 278 -2.73 3.80 -8.17
C VAL A 278 -4.18 3.39 -7.88
N ALA A 279 -4.54 2.12 -8.07
CA ALA A 279 -5.89 1.63 -7.78
C ALA A 279 -6.26 1.83 -6.30
N ARG A 280 -5.34 1.54 -5.37
CA ARG A 280 -5.58 1.77 -3.93
C ARG A 280 -5.80 3.25 -3.62
N ASP A 281 -5.04 4.14 -4.25
CA ASP A 281 -5.18 5.59 -4.12
C ASP A 281 -6.47 6.12 -4.76
N PHE A 282 -6.93 5.54 -5.87
CA PHE A 282 -8.21 5.91 -6.50
C PHE A 282 -9.39 5.46 -5.65
N HIS A 283 -9.29 4.28 -5.04
CA HIS A 283 -10.31 3.78 -4.13
C HIS A 283 -10.41 4.65 -2.86
N SER A 284 -9.28 5.06 -2.27
CA SER A 284 -9.33 5.95 -1.08
C SER A 284 -9.96 7.31 -1.37
N LYS A 285 -9.94 7.75 -2.63
CA LYS A 285 -10.61 8.97 -3.11
C LYS A 285 -12.07 8.75 -3.54
N GLY A 286 -12.56 7.51 -3.51
CA GLY A 286 -13.91 7.16 -3.94
C GLY A 286 -14.11 7.24 -5.46
N TRP A 287 -13.04 7.12 -6.26
CA TRP A 287 -13.14 7.15 -7.72
C TRP A 287 -13.44 5.79 -8.34
N ILE A 288 -13.13 4.71 -7.63
CA ILE A 288 -13.41 3.33 -8.05
C ILE A 288 -14.04 2.54 -6.91
N ASP A 289 -14.87 1.56 -7.26
CA ASP A 289 -15.56 0.71 -6.30
C ASP A 289 -14.64 -0.36 -5.69
N PRO A 290 -14.96 -0.86 -4.47
CA PRO A 290 -14.20 -1.93 -3.81
C PRO A 290 -14.05 -3.19 -4.68
N ASP A 291 -15.11 -3.58 -5.39
CA ASP A 291 -15.10 -4.76 -6.27
C ASP A 291 -14.10 -4.62 -7.42
N THR A 292 -14.00 -3.41 -7.97
CA THR A 292 -13.02 -3.09 -9.02
C THR A 292 -11.60 -3.14 -8.46
N LEU A 293 -11.37 -2.59 -7.27
CA LEU A 293 -10.07 -2.70 -6.60
C LEU A 293 -9.69 -4.17 -6.38
N GLN A 294 -10.61 -4.98 -5.85
CA GLN A 294 -10.35 -6.40 -5.59
C GLN A 294 -10.00 -7.16 -6.88
N ARG A 295 -10.70 -6.91 -7.99
CA ARG A 295 -10.37 -7.50 -9.31
C ARG A 295 -8.96 -7.13 -9.77
N ILE A 296 -8.57 -5.86 -9.64
CA ILE A 296 -7.23 -5.39 -10.05
C ILE A 296 -6.13 -6.02 -9.18
N LEU A 297 -6.38 -6.17 -7.87
CA LEU A 297 -5.44 -6.80 -6.96
C LEU A 297 -5.36 -8.32 -7.17
N ALA A 298 -6.48 -8.96 -7.50
CA ALA A 298 -6.53 -10.39 -7.79
C ALA A 298 -5.84 -10.77 -9.10
N ALA A 299 -5.87 -9.90 -10.12
CA ALA A 299 -5.15 -10.10 -11.39
C ALA A 299 -3.63 -10.24 -11.21
N ARG A 300 -3.08 -9.84 -10.06
CA ARG A 300 -1.68 -10.07 -9.67
C ARG A 300 -1.37 -11.53 -9.38
N ALA A 301 -2.38 -12.35 -9.08
CA ALA A 301 -2.22 -13.72 -8.60
C ALA A 301 -2.07 -14.76 -9.70
N ASP A 302 -2.34 -14.41 -10.98
CA ASP A 302 -2.24 -15.33 -12.12
C ASP A 302 -0.96 -15.05 -12.93
N PRO A 303 0.10 -15.88 -12.85
CA PRO A 303 1.39 -15.59 -13.49
C PRO A 303 1.44 -15.87 -15.00
N ILE A 304 0.32 -16.21 -15.65
CA ILE A 304 0.34 -16.87 -16.98
C ILE A 304 -0.64 -16.23 -17.95
N THR A 305 -0.44 -14.96 -18.34
CA THR A 305 -1.04 -14.45 -19.60
C THR A 305 -0.22 -13.38 -20.33
N ASP A 306 0.84 -12.82 -19.74
CA ASP A 306 1.54 -11.65 -20.32
C ASP A 306 2.47 -11.93 -21.54
N ILE A 307 2.46 -13.14 -22.11
CA ILE A 307 3.30 -13.47 -23.30
C ILE A 307 2.53 -13.36 -24.63
N LEU A 308 1.19 -13.27 -24.64
CA LEU A 308 0.41 -13.33 -25.90
C LEU A 308 -0.31 -12.03 -26.31
N GLY A 309 0.07 -10.88 -25.73
CA GLY A 309 -0.57 -9.59 -26.01
C GLY A 309 0.21 -8.60 -26.89
N MET A 310 1.29 -9.02 -27.57
CA MET A 310 2.04 -8.14 -28.50
C MET A 310 2.15 -8.77 -29.89
N VAL A 311 1.06 -8.71 -30.66
CA VAL A 311 1.07 -8.67 -32.14
C VAL A 311 0.10 -7.58 -32.58
#